data_AF-A0AAD3TEZ2-F1
#
_entry.id   AF-A0AAD3TEZ2-F1
#
_cell.length_a   1.000
_cell.length_b   1.000
_cell.length_c   1.000
_cell.angle_alpha   90.00
_cell.angle_beta   90.00
_cell.angle_gamma   90.00
#
_symmetry.space_group_name_H-M   'P 1'
#
loop_
_entity.id
_entity.type
_entity.pdbx_description
1 polymer ?
#
loop_
_entity_poly.entity_id
_entity_poly.type
_entity_poly.pdbx_seq_one_letter_code
_entity_poly.pdbx_strand_id
1 'polypeptide(L)'
;MKYAVQEPKSNTIISKNVYHIGGIPVEFPYQPYGTQLAFMGRVISTLDRAQTDGHCHALLESPTGTGKSLSLLCSALAWQKYRGAKNLNARILRSKPDPNALSDPLNHGGGFVPESQPSSAPAPERGPSTTNGKNVKKLATPTIFYASRTHSQISQVIREYRKTAFRVPMAVLASRKHYCTNPSLQGRENIDEECKLLLNNREAGCSEFKNVSKVKSHPSLQKEGCHEAHDIEDLVKVGRIVNGCSYFAALSMAEDAQLIFCPYSYIINPIIRRAMEIDIKGAVIILDEAHNIEDMAREAGSMEVR
;
A
#
# COMPACT_ATOMS: atom_id res chain seq x y z
N MET A 1 -41.16 24.47 22.72
CA MET A 1 -39.84 25.14 22.82
C MET A 1 -39.14 24.53 24.03
N LYS A 2 -38.00 23.84 23.96
CA LYS A 2 -36.79 24.02 23.15
C LYS A 2 -36.17 22.63 22.89
N TYR A 3 -35.75 22.35 21.67
CA TYR A 3 -34.88 21.21 21.36
C TYR A 3 -33.44 21.64 21.64
N ALA A 4 -32.75 20.91 22.53
CA ALA A 4 -31.34 21.10 22.78
C ALA A 4 -30.55 20.38 21.68
N VAL A 5 -29.76 21.15 20.93
CA VAL A 5 -28.78 20.68 19.95
C VAL A 5 -27.62 20.07 20.74
N GLN A 6 -27.37 18.76 20.57
CA GLN A 6 -26.14 18.14 21.03
C GLN A 6 -25.03 18.43 20.01
N GLU A 7 -24.05 19.22 20.43
CA GLU A 7 -22.79 19.41 19.72
C GLU A 7 -21.98 18.10 19.67
N PRO A 8 -21.24 17.83 18.58
CA PRO A 8 -20.43 16.63 18.46
C PRO A 8 -19.23 16.70 19.40
N LYS A 9 -19.09 15.67 20.25
CA LYS A 9 -17.99 15.51 21.20
C LYS A 9 -16.65 15.45 20.46
N SER A 10 -15.73 16.26 20.97
CA SER A 10 -14.33 16.43 20.57
C SER A 10 -13.57 15.14 20.29
N ASN A 11 -12.79 15.15 19.21
CA ASN A 11 -11.78 14.14 18.87
C ASN A 11 -10.92 13.74 20.08
N THR A 12 -11.08 12.50 20.55
CA THR A 12 -10.19 11.88 21.54
C THR A 12 -8.80 11.73 20.93
N ILE A 13 -7.81 12.40 21.53
CA ILE A 13 -6.39 12.17 21.26
C ILE A 13 -6.07 10.72 21.66
N ILE A 14 -5.90 9.84 20.68
CA ILE A 14 -5.47 8.46 20.91
C ILE A 14 -4.06 8.51 21.47
N SER A 15 -3.87 8.11 22.73
CA SER A 15 -2.53 7.91 23.30
C SER A 15 -1.80 6.86 22.46
N LYS A 16 -0.66 7.23 21.87
CA LYS A 16 0.15 6.32 21.06
C LYS A 16 0.75 5.23 21.94
N ASN A 17 0.07 4.09 22.04
CA ASN A 17 0.60 2.92 22.74
C ASN A 17 1.62 2.23 21.82
N VAL A 18 2.90 2.58 22.01
CA VAL A 18 4.03 2.03 21.25
C VAL A 18 4.77 1.01 22.11
N TYR A 19 4.89 -0.22 21.59
CA TYR A 19 5.56 -1.34 22.23
C TYR A 19 6.82 -1.71 21.45
N HIS A 20 7.95 -1.86 22.14
CA HIS A 20 9.20 -2.26 21.50
C HIS A 20 9.29 -3.79 21.45
N ILE A 21 9.16 -4.36 20.24
CA ILE A 21 9.14 -5.81 20.01
C ILE A 21 10.25 -6.14 19.01
N GLY A 22 11.21 -6.97 19.40
CA GLY A 22 12.37 -7.27 18.53
C GLY A 22 13.19 -6.03 18.13
N GLY A 23 13.20 -4.99 18.97
CA GLY A 23 13.86 -3.72 18.67
C GLY A 23 13.12 -2.80 17.69
N ILE A 24 11.89 -3.17 17.30
CA ILE A 24 11.02 -2.37 16.41
C ILE A 24 9.90 -1.73 17.24
N PRO A 25 9.65 -0.42 17.08
CA PRO A 25 8.49 0.24 17.70
C PRO A 25 7.21 -0.19 16.96
N VAL A 26 6.36 -0.95 17.65
CA VAL A 26 5.05 -1.42 17.17
C VAL A 26 3.96 -0.58 17.81
N GLU A 27 3.24 0.17 17.00
CA GLU A 27 2.04 0.87 17.46
C GLU A 27 0.86 -0.11 17.50
N PHE A 28 0.15 -0.15 18.62
CA PHE A 28 -0.97 -1.05 18.84
C PHE A 28 -2.14 -0.30 19.49
N PRO A 29 -3.39 -0.46 19.03
CA PRO A 29 -4.51 0.37 19.49
C PRO A 29 -4.99 0.06 20.92
N TYR A 30 -4.50 -1.02 21.52
CA TYR A 30 -4.88 -1.48 22.85
C TYR A 30 -3.63 -1.87 23.66
N GLN A 31 -3.80 -2.23 24.93
CA GLN A 31 -2.74 -2.88 25.68
C GLN A 31 -2.66 -4.37 25.26
N PRO A 32 -1.56 -4.83 24.64
CA PRO A 32 -1.47 -6.19 24.15
C PRO A 32 -1.26 -7.18 25.30
N TYR A 33 -1.88 -8.36 25.20
CA TYR A 33 -1.64 -9.48 26.09
C TYR A 33 -0.26 -10.12 25.83
N GLY A 34 0.28 -10.87 26.78
CA GLY A 34 1.57 -11.56 26.63
C GLY A 34 1.63 -12.48 25.40
N THR A 35 0.52 -13.15 25.08
CA THR A 35 0.41 -13.99 23.87
C THR A 35 0.47 -13.18 22.58
N GLN A 36 -0.14 -11.99 22.53
CA GLN A 36 -0.07 -11.08 21.39
C GLN A 36 1.35 -10.54 21.19
N LEU A 37 2.03 -10.17 22.29
CA LEU A 37 3.44 -9.75 22.26
C LEU A 37 4.34 -10.86 21.71
N ALA A 38 4.17 -12.09 22.19
CA ALA A 38 4.90 -13.26 21.68
C ALA A 38 4.62 -13.50 20.19
N PHE A 39 3.35 -13.41 19.78
CA PHE A 39 2.94 -13.57 18.38
C PHE A 39 3.59 -12.51 17.48
N MET A 40 3.49 -11.23 17.85
CA MET A 40 4.12 -10.11 17.13
C MET A 40 5.65 -10.28 17.04
N GLY A 41 6.30 -10.76 18.10
CA GLY A 41 7.72 -11.05 18.10
C GLY A 41 8.11 -12.13 17.09
N ARG A 42 7.28 -13.17 16.95
CA ARG A 42 7.49 -14.24 15.95
C ARG A 42 7.30 -13.73 14.51
N VAL A 43 6.33 -12.85 14.28
CA VAL A 43 6.13 -12.20 12.98
C VAL A 43 7.37 -11.39 12.62
N ILE A 44 7.81 -10.49 13.50
CA ILE A 44 8.98 -9.61 13.25
C ILE A 44 10.25 -10.43 13.00
N SER A 45 10.53 -11.42 13.85
CA SER A 45 11.70 -12.30 13.67
C SER A 45 11.67 -13.07 12.35
N THR A 46 10.49 -13.48 11.87
CA THR A 46 10.35 -14.15 10.57
C THR A 46 10.65 -13.20 9.42
N LEU A 47 10.14 -11.97 9.48
CA LEU A 47 10.38 -10.96 8.45
C LEU A 47 11.86 -10.53 8.40
N ASP A 48 12.52 -10.39 9.55
CA ASP A 48 13.95 -10.08 9.61
C ASP A 48 14.84 -11.23 9.07
N ARG A 49 14.46 -12.49 9.30
CA ARG A 49 15.13 -13.65 8.70
C ARG A 49 14.92 -13.70 7.19
N ALA A 50 13.67 -13.52 6.73
CA ALA A 50 13.35 -13.47 5.29
C ALA A 50 14.22 -12.46 4.54
N GLN A 51 14.51 -11.35 5.18
CA GLN A 51 15.34 -10.30 4.63
C GLN A 51 16.83 -10.68 4.52
N THR A 52 17.34 -11.46 5.47
CA THR A 52 18.74 -11.89 5.51
C THR A 52 18.96 -13.07 4.56
N ASP A 53 18.03 -14.02 4.55
CA ASP A 53 18.14 -15.30 3.84
C ASP A 53 17.46 -15.27 2.45
N GLY A 54 16.88 -14.13 2.08
CA GLY A 54 16.15 -13.91 0.83
C GLY A 54 14.72 -14.46 0.82
N HIS A 55 14.39 -15.40 1.70
CA HIS A 55 13.04 -15.92 1.91
C HIS A 55 12.90 -16.52 3.31
N CYS A 56 11.71 -16.44 3.91
CA CYS A 56 11.38 -17.17 5.14
C CYS A 56 9.86 -17.35 5.23
N HIS A 57 9.42 -18.48 5.77
CA HIS A 57 8.02 -18.80 6.00
C HIS A 57 7.80 -19.11 7.48
N ALA A 58 6.63 -18.74 8.00
CA ALA A 58 6.21 -19.13 9.34
C ALA A 58 4.75 -19.56 9.33
N LEU A 59 4.49 -20.68 10.00
CA LEU A 59 3.15 -21.09 10.38
C LEU A 59 2.96 -20.68 11.84
N LEU A 60 2.04 -19.74 12.08
CA LEU A 60 1.79 -19.17 13.40
C LEU A 60 0.37 -19.49 13.85
N GLU A 61 0.26 -20.28 14.91
CA GLU A 61 -1.00 -20.64 15.54
C GLU A 61 -1.22 -19.83 16.82
N SER A 62 -2.46 -19.41 17.03
CA SER A 62 -2.91 -18.77 18.27
C SER A 62 -4.38 -19.12 18.52
N PRO A 63 -4.83 -19.27 19.77
CA PRO A 63 -6.25 -19.50 20.07
C PRO A 63 -7.16 -18.42 19.48
N THR A 64 -8.39 -18.78 19.15
CA THR A 64 -9.40 -17.84 18.65
C THR A 64 -9.71 -16.74 19.68
N GLY A 65 -10.11 -15.56 19.21
CA GLY A 65 -10.43 -14.43 20.10
C GLY A 65 -9.23 -13.69 20.70
N THR A 66 -7.99 -14.09 20.41
CA THR A 66 -6.78 -13.46 20.95
C THR A 66 -6.29 -12.24 20.14
N GLY A 67 -7.06 -11.75 19.18
CA GLY A 67 -6.67 -10.60 18.35
C GLY A 67 -5.50 -10.89 17.39
N LYS A 68 -5.43 -12.12 16.87
CA LYS A 68 -4.41 -12.60 15.91
C LYS A 68 -4.28 -11.68 14.69
N SER A 69 -5.37 -11.42 13.98
CA SER A 69 -5.38 -10.62 12.75
C SER A 69 -4.79 -9.22 12.96
N LEU A 70 -5.14 -8.56 14.06
CA LEU A 70 -4.63 -7.23 14.40
C LEU A 70 -3.16 -7.28 14.81
N SER A 71 -2.76 -8.26 15.62
CA SER A 71 -1.35 -8.48 16.01
C SER A 71 -0.46 -8.73 14.78
N LEU A 72 -0.95 -9.57 13.86
CA LEU A 72 -0.31 -9.91 12.60
C LEU A 72 -0.13 -8.68 11.71
N LEU A 73 -1.20 -7.90 11.51
CA LEU A 73 -1.18 -6.70 10.68
C LEU A 73 -0.28 -5.61 11.25
N CYS A 74 -0.42 -5.28 12.54
CA CYS A 74 0.35 -4.21 13.20
C CYS A 74 1.86 -4.52 13.22
N SER A 75 2.25 -5.76 13.53
CA SER A 75 3.66 -6.16 13.54
C SER A 75 4.28 -6.14 12.13
N ALA A 76 3.54 -6.59 11.11
CA ALA A 76 4.01 -6.52 9.72
C ALA A 76 4.16 -5.08 9.21
N LEU A 77 3.19 -4.20 9.48
CA LEU A 77 3.25 -2.78 9.10
C LEU A 77 4.34 -2.02 9.86
N ALA A 78 4.50 -2.29 11.16
CA ALA A 78 5.59 -1.71 11.94
C ALA A 78 6.95 -2.10 11.38
N TRP A 79 7.13 -3.37 11.04
CA TRP A 79 8.34 -3.86 10.39
C TRP A 79 8.57 -3.17 9.04
N GLN A 80 7.56 -3.14 8.16
CA GLN A 80 7.64 -2.49 6.85
C GLN A 80 8.05 -1.01 6.97
N LYS A 81 7.41 -0.26 7.88
CA LYS A 81 7.73 1.15 8.16
C LYS A 81 9.16 1.33 8.66
N TYR A 82 9.59 0.50 9.61
CA TYR A 82 10.94 0.52 10.17
C TYR A 82 12.01 0.24 9.10
N ARG A 83 11.76 -0.74 8.22
CA ARG A 83 12.63 -1.06 7.08
C ARG A 83 12.70 0.09 6.07
N GLY A 84 11.56 0.69 5.74
CA GLY A 84 11.50 1.88 4.87
C GLY A 84 12.36 3.03 5.39
N ALA A 85 12.25 3.33 6.69
CA ALA A 85 13.06 4.37 7.34
C ALA A 85 14.56 4.04 7.34
N LYS A 86 14.95 2.80 7.65
CA LYS A 86 16.35 2.36 7.57
C LYS A 86 16.93 2.48 6.16
N ASN A 87 16.17 2.08 5.14
CA ASN A 87 16.59 2.17 3.75
C ASN A 87 16.76 3.63 3.30
N LEU A 88 15.88 4.53 3.74
CA LEU A 88 15.99 5.96 3.46
C LEU A 88 17.25 6.56 4.12
N ASN A 89 17.47 6.27 5.41
CA ASN A 89 18.66 6.74 6.13
C ASN A 89 19.95 6.23 5.50
N ALA A 90 19.99 4.94 5.10
CA ALA A 90 21.13 4.39 4.40
C ALA A 90 21.39 5.06 3.03
N ARG A 91 20.34 5.54 2.35
CA ARG A 91 20.49 6.33 1.10
C ARG A 91 21.05 7.72 1.37
N ILE A 92 20.50 8.43 2.36
CA ILE A 92 20.95 9.77 2.75
C ILE A 92 22.44 9.75 3.13
N LEU A 93 22.87 8.74 3.90
CA LEU A 93 24.27 8.57 4.28
C LEU A 93 25.19 8.21 3.09
N ARG A 94 24.63 7.64 2.00
CA ARG A 94 25.39 7.23 0.81
C ARG A 94 25.42 8.29 -0.29
N SER A 95 24.47 9.23 -0.32
CA SER A 95 24.57 10.42 -1.15
C SER A 95 25.72 11.27 -0.62
N LYS A 96 26.89 11.19 -1.26
CA LYS A 96 27.97 12.16 -1.06
C LYS A 96 27.41 13.58 -1.28
N PRO A 97 27.83 14.58 -0.49
CA PRO A 97 27.50 15.97 -0.79
C PRO A 97 27.97 16.32 -2.21
N ASP A 98 27.21 17.19 -2.87
CA ASP A 98 27.57 17.73 -4.19
C ASP A 98 29.00 18.30 -4.12
N PRO A 99 29.93 17.89 -5.01
CA PRO A 99 31.27 18.49 -5.07
C PRO A 99 31.25 20.00 -5.36
N ASN A 100 30.11 20.57 -5.75
CA ASN A 100 29.91 22.01 -5.92
C ASN A 100 29.28 22.72 -4.71
N ALA A 101 29.03 22.03 -3.58
CA ALA A 101 28.64 22.68 -2.34
C ALA A 101 29.86 23.43 -1.77
N LEU A 102 29.92 24.73 -2.12
CA LEU A 102 30.88 25.76 -1.73
C LEU A 102 31.95 25.37 -0.70
N SER A 103 33.21 25.52 -1.10
CA SER A 103 34.29 25.86 -0.18
C SER A 103 33.92 27.13 0.59
N ASP A 104 33.90 27.02 1.92
CA ASP A 104 33.76 28.13 2.87
C ASP A 104 34.77 29.26 2.56
N PRO A 105 34.34 30.51 2.31
CA PRO A 105 35.23 31.62 1.95
C PRO A 105 36.13 32.10 3.09
N LEU A 106 36.01 31.59 4.32
CA LEU A 106 36.74 32.12 5.48
C LEU A 106 38.19 31.63 5.63
N ASN A 107 38.72 30.86 4.69
CA ASN A 107 40.04 30.22 4.84
C ASN A 107 41.19 30.86 4.04
N HIS A 108 41.07 32.10 3.57
CA HIS A 108 42.21 32.82 2.98
C HIS A 108 42.41 34.19 3.64
N GLY A 109 43.57 34.31 4.30
CA GLY A 109 44.07 35.54 4.89
C GLY A 109 44.22 36.67 3.86
N GLY A 110 44.15 37.89 4.40
CA GLY A 110 44.08 39.12 3.64
C GLY A 110 45.24 39.36 2.66
N GLY A 111 44.95 40.19 1.66
CA GLY A 111 45.93 40.70 0.73
C GLY A 111 45.27 41.44 -0.43
N PHE A 112 45.18 42.77 -0.29
CA PHE A 112 45.35 43.77 -1.34
C PHE A 112 44.58 43.60 -2.67
N VAL A 113 43.57 44.44 -2.89
CA VAL A 113 43.00 44.72 -4.23
C VAL A 113 43.74 45.91 -4.84
N PRO A 114 44.13 45.82 -6.12
CA PRO A 114 43.73 46.90 -7.01
C PRO A 114 43.11 46.39 -8.31
N GLU A 115 42.20 47.23 -8.78
CA GLU A 115 41.25 47.06 -9.87
C GLU A 115 41.87 47.30 -11.25
N SER A 116 41.47 46.53 -12.28
CA SER A 116 41.30 47.03 -13.65
C SER A 116 40.69 46.02 -14.64
N GLN A 117 39.52 46.41 -15.16
CA GLN A 117 39.00 46.30 -16.55
C GLN A 117 38.44 44.98 -17.15
N PRO A 118 37.38 45.09 -17.98
CA PRO A 118 36.68 43.97 -18.61
C PRO A 118 37.23 43.65 -20.00
N SER A 119 37.32 42.36 -20.36
CA SER A 119 37.50 41.96 -21.75
C SER A 119 36.84 40.61 -22.06
N SER A 120 36.37 40.54 -23.28
CA SER A 120 35.36 39.67 -23.89
C SER A 120 35.87 38.36 -24.51
N ALA A 121 34.94 37.40 -24.59
CA ALA A 121 34.84 36.26 -25.54
C ALA A 121 35.58 34.94 -25.20
N PRO A 122 35.22 33.80 -25.85
CA PRO A 122 33.91 33.15 -25.86
C PRO A 122 33.98 31.67 -25.39
N ALA A 123 32.82 31.07 -25.14
CA ALA A 123 32.64 29.69 -24.68
C ALA A 123 33.14 28.61 -25.66
N PRO A 124 33.59 27.43 -25.18
CA PRO A 124 33.61 26.22 -25.97
C PRO A 124 32.37 25.37 -25.69
N GLU A 125 31.70 25.00 -26.78
CA GLU A 125 30.58 24.08 -26.89
C GLU A 125 30.88 22.73 -26.21
N ARG A 126 29.92 22.24 -25.42
CA ARG A 126 29.94 20.88 -24.87
C ARG A 126 28.75 20.12 -25.45
N GLY A 127 29.05 19.20 -26.35
CA GLY A 127 28.07 18.36 -27.04
C GLY A 127 27.26 17.45 -26.10
N PRO A 128 26.19 16.83 -26.61
CA PRO A 128 25.24 16.08 -25.80
C PRO A 128 25.85 14.73 -25.37
N SER A 129 26.22 14.60 -24.10
CA SER A 129 26.56 13.31 -23.51
C SER A 129 25.26 12.56 -23.14
N THR A 130 24.80 11.74 -24.07
CA THR A 130 23.80 10.69 -23.81
C THR A 130 24.43 9.44 -23.22
N THR A 131 23.68 8.83 -22.30
CA THR A 131 23.63 7.41 -21.88
C THR A 131 24.69 6.87 -20.90
N ASN A 132 24.26 6.59 -19.67
CA ASN A 132 23.97 5.21 -19.19
C ASN A 132 23.95 5.14 -17.66
N GLY A 133 22.86 5.63 -17.07
CA GLY A 133 22.53 5.34 -15.67
C GLY A 133 22.03 3.91 -15.56
N LYS A 134 22.94 2.97 -15.28
CA LYS A 134 22.60 1.59 -14.89
C LYS A 134 21.53 1.62 -13.79
N ASN A 135 20.43 0.92 -14.04
CA ASN A 135 19.28 0.75 -13.16
C ASN A 135 19.75 0.26 -11.77
N VAL A 136 19.96 1.18 -10.84
CA VAL A 136 20.16 0.85 -9.42
C VAL A 136 18.85 0.27 -8.94
N LYS A 137 18.80 -1.05 -8.72
CA LYS A 137 17.64 -1.74 -8.13
C LYS A 137 17.23 -0.97 -6.87
N LYS A 138 16.13 -0.22 -6.97
CA LYS A 138 15.47 0.43 -5.82
C LYS A 138 15.30 -0.68 -4.77
N LEU A 139 15.91 -0.55 -3.59
CA LEU A 139 15.40 -1.24 -2.41
C LEU A 139 14.03 -0.62 -2.11
N ALA A 140 13.00 -1.09 -2.79
CA ALA A 140 11.63 -0.68 -2.59
C ALA A 140 11.14 -1.28 -1.27
N THR A 141 10.38 -0.50 -0.51
CA THR A 141 9.65 -1.02 0.65
C THR A 141 8.75 -2.16 0.16
N PRO A 142 8.82 -3.36 0.76
CA PRO A 142 8.08 -4.51 0.26
C PRO A 142 6.58 -4.29 0.45
N THR A 143 5.76 -4.57 -0.57
CA THR A 143 4.30 -4.54 -0.44
C THR A 143 3.82 -5.68 0.44
N ILE A 144 2.86 -5.41 1.32
CA ILE A 144 2.19 -6.44 2.14
C ILE A 144 0.89 -6.83 1.44
N PHE A 145 0.76 -8.10 1.09
CA PHE A 145 -0.51 -8.70 0.69
C PHE A 145 -1.14 -9.37 1.92
N TYR A 146 -2.24 -8.81 2.41
CA TYR A 146 -3.07 -9.43 3.44
C TYR A 146 -4.23 -10.16 2.77
N ALA A 147 -4.18 -11.49 2.79
CA ALA A 147 -5.21 -12.31 2.21
C ALA A 147 -6.02 -13.08 3.25
N SER A 148 -7.31 -13.20 2.98
CA SER A 148 -8.28 -13.96 3.78
C SER A 148 -9.19 -14.75 2.84
N ARG A 149 -10.02 -15.65 3.38
CA ARG A 149 -10.94 -16.47 2.59
C ARG A 149 -12.05 -15.63 1.93
N THR A 150 -12.65 -14.68 2.64
CA THR A 150 -13.82 -13.93 2.16
C THR A 150 -13.67 -12.42 2.28
N HIS A 151 -14.40 -11.67 1.45
CA HIS A 151 -14.47 -10.21 1.56
C HIS A 151 -15.03 -9.73 2.90
N SER A 152 -15.97 -10.46 3.52
CA SER A 152 -16.50 -10.11 4.84
C SER A 152 -15.43 -10.17 5.94
N GLN A 153 -14.52 -11.14 5.89
CA GLN A 153 -13.37 -11.21 6.80
C GLN A 153 -12.40 -10.04 6.54
N ILE A 154 -12.13 -9.73 5.27
CA ILE A 154 -11.32 -8.56 4.90
C ILE A 154 -11.92 -7.27 5.47
N SER A 155 -13.23 -7.05 5.31
CA SER A 155 -13.93 -5.88 5.87
C SER A 155 -13.89 -5.86 7.40
N GLN A 156 -13.83 -7.02 8.08
CA GLN A 156 -13.58 -7.07 9.52
C GLN A 156 -12.17 -6.62 9.88
N VAL A 157 -11.14 -7.09 9.17
CA VAL A 157 -9.75 -6.67 9.40
C VAL A 157 -9.58 -5.17 9.11
N ILE A 158 -10.19 -4.65 8.04
CA ILE A 158 -10.15 -3.21 7.72
C ILE A 158 -10.81 -2.36 8.82
N ARG A 159 -11.90 -2.84 9.43
CA ARG A 159 -12.53 -2.17 10.59
C ARG A 159 -11.59 -2.10 11.79
N GLU A 160 -10.79 -3.13 12.05
CA GLU A 160 -9.76 -3.09 13.08
C GLU A 160 -8.57 -2.20 12.68
N TYR A 161 -8.16 -2.25 11.41
CA TYR A 161 -7.11 -1.40 10.84
C TYR A 161 -7.42 0.10 11.00
N ARG A 162 -8.68 0.50 10.79
CA ARG A 162 -9.19 1.88 11.02
C ARG A 162 -8.91 2.41 12.43
N LYS A 163 -8.79 1.53 13.43
CA LYS A 163 -8.52 1.91 14.83
C LYS A 163 -7.04 2.12 15.13
N THR A 164 -6.16 1.73 14.21
CA THR A 164 -4.72 1.93 14.32
C THR A 164 -4.32 3.31 13.80
N ALA A 165 -3.11 3.79 14.13
CA ALA A 165 -2.57 5.01 13.51
C ALA A 165 -1.78 4.77 12.22
N PHE A 166 -1.77 3.53 11.71
CA PHE A 166 -1.16 3.26 10.41
C PHE A 166 -2.05 3.87 9.30
N ARG A 167 -1.42 4.66 8.42
CA ARG A 167 -2.06 5.33 7.27
C ARG A 167 -1.21 5.16 6.01
N VAL A 168 -0.96 3.92 5.64
CA VAL A 168 -0.16 3.59 4.45
C VAL A 168 -1.05 3.59 3.21
N PRO A 169 -0.51 3.86 2.00
CA PRO A 169 -1.25 3.65 0.77
C PRO A 169 -1.77 2.21 0.72
N MET A 170 -3.09 2.05 0.63
CA MET A 170 -3.73 0.75 0.64
C MET A 170 -4.73 0.59 -0.50
N ALA A 171 -4.99 -0.67 -0.87
CA ALA A 171 -6.02 -1.05 -1.84
C ALA A 171 -6.71 -2.35 -1.40
N VAL A 172 -7.94 -2.55 -1.86
CA VAL A 172 -8.71 -3.79 -1.66
C VAL A 172 -9.06 -4.36 -3.02
N LEU A 173 -8.57 -5.55 -3.35
CA LEU A 173 -8.87 -6.22 -4.61
C LEU A 173 -10.14 -7.06 -4.48
N ALA A 174 -11.06 -6.92 -5.44
CA ALA A 174 -12.29 -7.68 -5.55
C ALA A 174 -12.75 -7.75 -7.01
N SER A 175 -13.73 -8.61 -7.30
CA SER A 175 -14.29 -8.77 -8.65
C SER A 175 -15.12 -7.56 -9.08
N ARG A 176 -15.39 -7.44 -10.38
CA ARG A 176 -16.25 -6.37 -10.92
C ARG A 176 -17.65 -6.38 -10.30
N LYS A 177 -18.17 -7.56 -9.91
CA LYS A 177 -19.47 -7.71 -9.25
C LYS A 177 -19.58 -6.90 -7.94
N HIS A 178 -18.48 -6.76 -7.21
CA HIS A 178 -18.44 -5.98 -5.97
C HIS A 178 -18.26 -4.48 -6.20
N TYR A 179 -17.58 -4.09 -7.28
CA TYR A 179 -17.14 -2.71 -7.50
C TYR A 179 -17.90 -1.94 -8.58
N CYS A 180 -18.69 -2.59 -9.44
CA CYS A 180 -19.27 -1.92 -10.59
C CYS A 180 -20.21 -0.79 -10.17
N THR A 181 -19.89 0.44 -10.59
CA THR A 181 -20.70 1.64 -10.33
C THR A 181 -21.58 2.02 -11.51
N ASN A 182 -21.39 1.40 -12.68
CA ASN A 182 -22.19 1.67 -13.88
C ASN A 182 -23.62 1.11 -13.72
N PRO A 183 -24.66 1.95 -13.77
CA PRO A 183 -26.05 1.52 -13.57
C PRO A 183 -26.55 0.50 -14.59
N SER A 184 -26.04 0.51 -15.82
CA SER A 184 -26.45 -0.41 -16.89
C SER A 184 -25.95 -1.84 -16.69
N LEU A 185 -24.85 -2.00 -15.95
CA LEU A 185 -24.21 -3.30 -15.68
C LEU A 185 -24.54 -3.86 -14.29
N GLN A 186 -24.96 -3.02 -13.35
CA GLN A 186 -25.27 -3.48 -12.00
C GLN A 186 -26.36 -4.54 -12.00
N GLY A 187 -26.11 -5.67 -11.31
CA GLY A 187 -27.07 -6.77 -11.18
C GLY A 187 -27.06 -7.80 -12.31
N ARG A 188 -26.25 -7.62 -13.35
CA ARG A 188 -26.04 -8.62 -14.40
C ARG A 188 -25.22 -9.80 -13.87
N GLU A 189 -25.40 -10.99 -14.45
CA GLU A 189 -24.58 -12.15 -14.11
C GLU A 189 -23.20 -12.11 -14.82
N ASN A 190 -23.17 -11.65 -16.08
CA ASN A 190 -21.97 -11.63 -16.92
C ASN A 190 -21.27 -10.26 -16.95
N ILE A 191 -21.14 -9.61 -15.78
CA ILE A 191 -20.56 -8.26 -15.65
C ILE A 191 -19.17 -8.18 -16.28
N ASP A 192 -18.36 -9.23 -16.19
CA ASP A 192 -17.00 -9.24 -16.72
C ASP A 192 -16.96 -9.16 -18.26
N GLU A 193 -17.84 -9.86 -18.95
CA GLU A 193 -17.93 -9.86 -20.42
C GLU A 193 -18.54 -8.55 -20.93
N GLU A 194 -19.67 -8.14 -20.33
CA GLU A 194 -20.34 -6.89 -20.71
C GLU A 194 -19.44 -5.67 -20.46
N CYS A 195 -18.68 -5.65 -19.36
CA CYS A 195 -17.70 -4.60 -19.08
C CYS A 195 -16.62 -4.55 -20.17
N LYS A 196 -16.08 -5.70 -20.60
CA LYS A 196 -15.10 -5.76 -21.70
C LYS A 196 -15.69 -5.25 -23.01
N LEU A 197 -16.93 -5.65 -23.34
CA LEU A 197 -17.62 -5.19 -24.55
C LEU A 197 -17.81 -3.66 -24.54
N LEU A 198 -18.22 -3.09 -23.40
CA LEU A 198 -18.37 -1.64 -23.26
C LEU A 198 -17.03 -0.90 -23.36
N LEU A 199 -15.95 -1.44 -22.80
CA LEU A 199 -14.63 -0.83 -22.90
C LEU A 199 -14.04 -0.90 -24.32
N ASN A 200 -14.36 -1.94 -25.08
CA ASN A 200 -13.91 -2.10 -26.46
C ASN A 200 -14.71 -1.22 -27.44
N ASN A 201 -15.92 -0.80 -27.08
CA ASN A 201 -16.73 0.09 -27.90
C ASN A 201 -16.20 1.53 -27.83
N ARG A 202 -15.61 2.00 -28.95
CA ARG A 202 -15.00 3.34 -29.04
C ARG A 202 -16.01 4.49 -29.03
N GLU A 203 -17.27 4.24 -29.39
CA GLU A 203 -18.31 5.28 -29.48
C GLU A 203 -19.04 5.47 -28.15
N ALA A 204 -19.52 4.37 -27.54
CA ALA A 204 -20.23 4.43 -26.28
C ALA A 204 -19.28 4.50 -25.07
N GLY A 205 -18.29 3.60 -25.02
CA GLY A 205 -17.38 3.45 -23.89
C GLY A 205 -18.09 3.22 -22.55
N CYS A 206 -17.31 3.17 -21.46
CA CYS A 206 -17.84 3.26 -20.10
C CYS A 206 -17.63 4.68 -19.56
N SER A 207 -18.72 5.39 -19.23
CA SER A 207 -18.66 6.75 -18.68
C SER A 207 -17.86 6.81 -17.37
N GLU A 208 -18.08 5.83 -16.51
CA GLU A 208 -17.44 5.72 -15.21
C GLU A 208 -15.93 5.44 -15.33
N PHE A 209 -15.52 4.71 -16.37
CA PHE A 209 -14.11 4.42 -16.62
C PHE A 209 -13.29 5.69 -16.89
N LYS A 210 -13.89 6.68 -17.58
CA LYS A 210 -13.23 7.97 -17.86
C LYS A 210 -12.92 8.78 -16.59
N ASN A 211 -13.65 8.51 -15.50
CA ASN A 211 -13.54 9.23 -14.23
C ASN A 211 -12.77 8.45 -13.15
N VAL A 212 -12.02 7.40 -13.50
CA VAL A 212 -11.25 6.58 -12.54
C VAL A 212 -10.29 7.43 -11.69
N SER A 213 -9.57 8.37 -12.30
CA SER A 213 -8.63 9.23 -11.58
C SER A 213 -9.32 10.07 -10.49
N LYS A 214 -10.57 10.49 -10.72
CA LYS A 214 -11.36 11.27 -9.75
C LYS A 214 -11.73 10.44 -8.51
N VAL A 215 -11.88 9.12 -8.66
CA VAL A 215 -12.12 8.22 -7.52
C VAL A 215 -10.85 8.11 -6.69
N LYS A 216 -9.69 7.83 -7.31
CA LYS A 216 -8.39 7.67 -6.63
C LYS A 216 -7.96 8.93 -5.87
N SER A 217 -8.26 10.12 -6.41
CA SER A 217 -7.89 11.41 -5.81
C SER A 217 -8.98 12.01 -4.91
N HIS A 218 -10.03 11.26 -4.58
CA HIS A 218 -11.16 11.83 -3.83
C HIS A 218 -10.74 12.19 -2.39
N PRO A 219 -11.10 13.38 -1.86
CA PRO A 219 -10.68 13.83 -0.52
C PRO A 219 -11.06 12.90 0.63
N SER A 220 -12.14 12.11 0.48
CA SER A 220 -12.55 11.15 1.53
C SER A 220 -11.55 10.00 1.71
N LEU A 221 -10.75 9.69 0.69
CA LEU A 221 -9.70 8.67 0.72
C LEU A 221 -8.34 9.26 1.14
N GLN A 222 -8.20 10.58 1.10
CA GLN A 222 -6.99 11.33 1.43
C GLN A 222 -7.33 12.50 2.37
N LYS A 223 -7.66 12.18 3.63
CA LYS A 223 -7.94 13.20 4.63
C LYS A 223 -6.65 13.75 5.18
N GLU A 224 -6.48 15.08 5.13
CA GLU A 224 -5.34 15.79 5.72
C GLU A 224 -3.98 15.28 5.22
N GLY A 225 -3.91 14.87 3.94
CA GLY A 225 -2.70 14.30 3.34
C GLY A 225 -2.34 12.89 3.81
N CYS A 226 -3.18 12.26 4.63
CA CYS A 226 -3.03 10.88 5.07
C CYS A 226 -3.95 9.94 4.28
N HIS A 227 -3.49 8.70 4.02
CA HIS A 227 -4.31 7.67 3.39
C HIS A 227 -5.34 7.13 4.38
N GLU A 228 -6.62 7.33 4.08
CA GLU A 228 -7.72 6.82 4.91
C GLU A 228 -7.99 5.35 4.60
N ALA A 229 -8.19 4.57 5.66
CA ALA A 229 -8.57 3.17 5.57
C ALA A 229 -10.00 3.02 5.02
N HIS A 230 -10.14 2.29 3.92
CA HIS A 230 -11.39 2.10 3.20
C HIS A 230 -11.61 0.63 2.84
N ASP A 231 -12.87 0.21 2.81
CA ASP A 231 -13.30 -1.08 2.28
C ASP A 231 -13.93 -0.91 0.89
N ILE A 232 -14.46 -2.01 0.36
CA ILE A 232 -15.10 -2.07 -0.95
C ILE A 232 -16.29 -1.10 -1.00
N GLU A 233 -17.13 -1.14 0.05
CA GLU A 233 -18.35 -0.36 0.14
C GLU A 233 -18.05 1.15 0.14
N ASP A 234 -17.02 1.58 0.85
CA ASP A 234 -16.58 2.97 0.86
C ASP A 234 -16.10 3.45 -0.50
N LEU A 235 -15.30 2.63 -1.21
CA LEU A 235 -14.81 2.98 -2.53
C LEU A 235 -15.94 3.01 -3.58
N VAL A 236 -16.96 2.15 -3.44
CA VAL A 236 -18.17 2.17 -4.28
C VAL A 236 -18.99 3.44 -4.02
N LYS A 237 -19.14 3.87 -2.76
CA LYS A 237 -19.81 5.15 -2.43
C LYS A 237 -19.11 6.32 -3.10
N VAL A 238 -17.78 6.40 -3.02
CA VAL A 238 -17.00 7.44 -3.69
C VAL A 238 -17.21 7.40 -5.21
N GLY A 239 -17.12 6.21 -5.81
CA GLY A 239 -17.35 6.03 -7.24
C GLY A 239 -18.73 6.50 -7.70
N ARG A 240 -19.78 6.29 -6.89
CA ARG A 240 -21.12 6.82 -7.16
C ARG A 240 -21.20 8.35 -7.08
N ILE A 241 -20.50 8.97 -6.13
CA ILE A 241 -20.49 10.43 -5.97
C ILE A 241 -19.83 11.11 -7.17
N VAL A 242 -18.72 10.56 -7.67
CA VAL A 242 -17.95 11.16 -8.77
C VAL A 242 -18.27 10.59 -10.15
N ASN A 243 -19.28 9.72 -10.25
CA ASN A 243 -19.59 8.94 -11.45
C ASN A 243 -18.34 8.29 -12.07
N GLY A 244 -17.56 7.61 -11.22
CA GLY A 244 -16.29 6.98 -11.56
C GLY A 244 -16.25 5.49 -11.25
N CYS A 245 -15.41 4.75 -11.97
CA CYS A 245 -15.34 3.31 -11.87
C CYS A 245 -14.47 2.87 -10.68
N SER A 246 -15.11 2.38 -9.62
CA SER A 246 -14.40 1.91 -8.41
C SER A 246 -13.50 0.70 -8.66
N TYR A 247 -13.85 -0.17 -9.62
CA TYR A 247 -13.05 -1.36 -9.94
C TYR A 247 -11.65 -0.99 -10.47
N PHE A 248 -11.60 -0.14 -11.50
CA PHE A 248 -10.33 0.31 -12.05
C PHE A 248 -9.59 1.28 -11.13
N ALA A 249 -10.32 2.02 -10.28
CA ALA A 249 -9.70 2.80 -9.21
C ALA A 249 -8.95 1.91 -8.21
N ALA A 250 -9.57 0.81 -7.76
CA ALA A 250 -8.92 -0.15 -6.86
C ALA A 250 -7.66 -0.77 -7.47
N LEU A 251 -7.70 -1.12 -8.77
CA LEU A 251 -6.54 -1.62 -9.51
C LEU A 251 -5.42 -0.58 -9.58
N SER A 252 -5.73 0.65 -9.98
CA SER A 252 -4.74 1.74 -10.04
C SER A 252 -4.21 2.13 -8.64
N MET A 253 -4.98 1.93 -7.58
CA MET A 253 -4.51 2.11 -6.21
C MET A 253 -3.57 0.99 -5.77
N ALA A 254 -3.77 -0.23 -6.25
CA ALA A 254 -2.93 -1.38 -5.92
C ALA A 254 -1.51 -1.27 -6.50
N GLU A 255 -1.32 -0.62 -7.65
CA GLU A 255 -0.01 -0.38 -8.26
C GLU A 255 0.96 0.39 -7.34
N ASP A 256 0.45 1.36 -6.58
CA ASP A 256 1.23 2.20 -5.67
C ASP A 256 1.09 1.80 -4.19
N ALA A 257 0.37 0.70 -3.91
CA ALA A 257 -0.01 0.33 -2.54
C ALA A 257 1.17 -0.30 -1.76
N GLN A 258 1.23 0.04 -0.48
CA GLN A 258 2.09 -0.64 0.51
C GLN A 258 1.34 -1.78 1.22
N LEU A 259 0.01 -1.72 1.26
CA LEU A 259 -0.86 -2.73 1.85
C LEU A 259 -2.01 -3.07 0.89
N ILE A 260 -2.10 -4.33 0.47
CA ILE A 260 -3.15 -4.82 -0.42
C ILE A 260 -3.95 -5.89 0.31
N PHE A 261 -5.26 -5.68 0.45
CA PHE A 261 -6.18 -6.71 0.91
C PHE A 261 -6.77 -7.47 -0.28
N CYS A 262 -6.80 -8.80 -0.24
CA CYS A 262 -7.38 -9.60 -1.33
C CYS A 262 -7.86 -10.99 -0.86
N PRO A 263 -8.76 -11.65 -1.59
CA PRO A 263 -9.04 -13.07 -1.36
C PRO A 263 -7.83 -13.95 -1.67
N TYR A 264 -7.70 -15.10 -1.01
CA TYR A 264 -6.63 -16.08 -1.29
C TYR A 264 -6.48 -16.47 -2.75
N SER A 265 -7.62 -16.57 -3.46
CA SER A 265 -7.66 -16.95 -4.86
C SER A 265 -6.83 -16.01 -5.75
N TYR A 266 -6.65 -14.75 -5.36
CA TYR A 266 -5.87 -13.76 -6.12
C TYR A 266 -4.37 -14.05 -6.05
N ILE A 267 -3.92 -14.74 -5.00
CA ILE A 267 -2.50 -15.10 -4.80
C ILE A 267 -2.22 -16.51 -5.31
N ILE A 268 -3.12 -17.45 -5.01
CA ILE A 268 -2.92 -18.88 -5.23
C ILE A 268 -3.28 -19.29 -6.66
N ASN A 269 -4.38 -18.78 -7.21
CA ASN A 269 -4.82 -19.18 -8.55
C ASN A 269 -3.96 -18.44 -9.61
N PRO A 270 -3.15 -19.17 -10.41
CA PRO A 270 -2.24 -18.54 -11.37
C PRO A 270 -2.96 -17.83 -12.51
N ILE A 271 -4.20 -18.23 -12.83
CA ILE A 271 -5.03 -17.62 -13.88
C ILE A 271 -5.50 -16.24 -13.39
N ILE A 272 -6.06 -16.18 -12.18
CA ILE A 272 -6.51 -14.92 -11.56
C ILE A 272 -5.33 -13.98 -11.36
N ARG A 273 -4.22 -14.50 -10.82
CA ARG A 273 -3.01 -13.70 -10.56
C ARG A 273 -2.46 -13.05 -11.83
N ARG A 274 -2.43 -13.81 -12.94
CA ARG A 274 -2.01 -13.28 -14.25
C ARG A 274 -3.01 -12.26 -14.80
N ALA A 275 -4.31 -12.54 -14.70
CA ALA A 275 -5.36 -11.64 -15.19
C ALA A 275 -5.40 -10.30 -14.45
N MET A 276 -5.01 -10.29 -13.17
CA MET A 276 -4.96 -9.08 -12.33
C MET A 276 -3.55 -8.46 -12.26
N GLU A 277 -2.58 -8.98 -13.02
CA GLU A 277 -1.19 -8.50 -13.08
C GLU A 277 -0.51 -8.36 -11.71
N ILE A 278 -0.81 -9.28 -10.78
CA ILE A 278 -0.30 -9.22 -9.41
C ILE A 278 1.12 -9.80 -9.37
N ASP A 279 2.12 -8.93 -9.14
CA ASP A 279 3.48 -9.34 -8.80
C ASP A 279 3.67 -9.45 -7.28
N ILE A 280 4.06 -10.64 -6.83
CA ILE A 280 4.33 -10.95 -5.43
C ILE A 280 5.83 -11.05 -5.13
N LYS A 281 6.70 -10.76 -6.10
CA LYS A 281 8.15 -10.90 -5.93
C LYS A 281 8.68 -9.87 -4.93
N GLY A 282 9.31 -10.37 -3.87
CA GLY A 282 9.83 -9.52 -2.78
C GLY A 282 8.72 -8.93 -1.90
N ALA A 283 7.48 -9.39 -2.06
CA ALA A 283 6.35 -8.99 -1.22
C ALA A 283 6.28 -9.81 0.06
N VAL A 284 5.62 -9.26 1.09
CA VAL A 284 5.24 -9.99 2.30
C VAL A 284 3.83 -10.52 2.09
N ILE A 285 3.65 -11.84 2.15
CA ILE A 285 2.34 -12.48 1.99
C ILE A 285 1.85 -12.96 3.35
N ILE A 286 0.68 -12.48 3.74
CA ILE A 286 -0.02 -12.86 4.96
C ILE A 286 -1.28 -13.61 4.56
N LEU A 287 -1.43 -14.86 5.00
CA LEU A 287 -2.61 -15.67 4.80
C LEU A 287 -3.30 -15.89 6.15
N ASP A 288 -4.44 -15.25 6.39
CA ASP A 288 -5.14 -15.27 7.68
C ASP A 288 -6.42 -16.12 7.65
N GLU A 289 -6.54 -17.07 8.59
CA GLU A 289 -7.51 -18.18 8.55
C GLU A 289 -7.24 -19.17 7.40
N ALA A 290 -5.98 -19.58 7.21
CA ALA A 290 -5.52 -20.37 6.06
C ALA A 290 -5.83 -21.88 6.14
N HIS A 291 -6.80 -22.29 6.96
CA HIS A 291 -7.14 -23.72 7.12
C HIS A 291 -7.78 -24.33 5.87
N ASN A 292 -8.35 -23.52 4.96
CA ASN A 292 -8.92 -23.99 3.68
C ASN A 292 -7.98 -23.79 2.48
N ILE A 293 -6.68 -23.56 2.71
CA ILE A 293 -5.77 -23.24 1.61
C ILE A 293 -5.60 -24.43 0.64
N GLU A 294 -5.65 -25.65 1.15
CA GLU A 294 -5.54 -26.87 0.36
C GLU A 294 -6.73 -27.02 -0.60
N ASP A 295 -7.95 -26.87 -0.11
CA ASP A 295 -9.16 -26.93 -0.94
C ASP A 295 -9.13 -25.89 -2.07
N MET A 296 -8.72 -24.66 -1.74
CA MET A 296 -8.60 -23.58 -2.72
C MET A 296 -7.54 -23.88 -3.79
N ALA A 297 -6.41 -24.48 -3.39
CA ALA A 297 -5.38 -24.89 -4.33
C ALA A 297 -5.86 -26.04 -5.24
N ARG A 298 -6.58 -27.01 -4.67
CA ARG A 298 -7.18 -28.12 -5.41
C ARG A 298 -8.21 -27.62 -6.42
N GLU A 299 -9.10 -26.72 -6.01
CA GLU A 299 -10.10 -26.11 -6.90
C GLU A 299 -9.44 -25.35 -8.04
N ALA A 300 -8.41 -24.53 -7.74
CA ALA A 300 -7.69 -23.74 -8.75
C ALA A 300 -6.94 -24.59 -9.79
N GLY A 301 -6.57 -25.83 -9.45
CA GLY A 301 -5.94 -26.78 -10.36
C GLY A 301 -6.92 -27.77 -11.01
N SER A 302 -8.19 -27.76 -10.61
CA SER A 302 -9.20 -28.68 -11.13
C SER A 302 -9.91 -28.12 -12.36
N MET A 303 -10.27 -29.01 -13.28
CA MET A 303 -11.11 -28.70 -14.44
C MET A 303 -12.10 -29.85 -14.63
N GLU A 304 -13.39 -29.54 -14.60
CA GLU A 304 -14.44 -30.50 -14.96
C GLU A 304 -14.63 -30.49 -16.47
N VAL A 305 -14.43 -31.63 -17.13
CA VAL A 305 -14.79 -31.83 -18.53
C VAL A 305 -16.15 -32.52 -18.55
N ARG A 306 -17.17 -31.82 -19.03
CA ARG A 306 -18.52 -32.36 -19.26
C ARG A 306 -18.69 -32.80 -20.71
#